data_AF-A0A534B4U3-F1
#
_entry.id   AF-A0A534B4U3-F1
#
_cell.length_a   1.000
_cell.length_b   1.000
_cell.length_c   1.000
_cell.angle_alpha   90.00
_cell.angle_beta   90.00
_cell.angle_gamma   90.00
#
_symmetry.space_group_name_H-M   'P 1'
#
loop_
_entity.id
_entity.type
_entity.pdbx_description
1 polymer ?
#
loop_
_entity_poly.entity_id
_entity_poly.type
_entity_poly.pdbx_seq_one_letter_code
_entity_poly.pdbx_strand_id
1 'polypeptide(L)'
;MNPRKLPVVLPLALAATLAGCVERGGWKSAPRLEPRSLTASQALAGAKIDAAAWPAEGWWRGLGDPQLDALVDEALAGSPSLEVAQARLRAAQGDAIAAGAARLPAGALDAETTRQRYPEHGLFPPPYAGSYVTDA
;
A
#
# COMPACT_ATOMS: atom_id res chain seq x y z
N MET A 1 -1.04 30.51 57.27
CA MET A 1 -0.88 29.51 56.18
C MET A 1 -2.13 28.66 56.09
N ASN A 2 -2.87 28.70 54.98
CA ASN A 2 -4.18 28.05 54.85
C ASN A 2 -4.06 26.55 54.52
N PRO A 3 -4.63 25.64 55.35
CA PRO A 3 -4.56 24.18 55.13
C PRO A 3 -5.37 23.68 53.93
N ARG A 4 -6.25 24.54 53.36
CA ARG A 4 -7.12 24.19 52.21
C ARG A 4 -6.41 24.17 50.85
N LYS A 5 -5.15 24.63 50.76
CA LYS A 5 -4.39 24.58 49.49
C LYS A 5 -3.52 23.31 49.35
N LEU A 6 -3.36 22.54 50.41
CA LEU A 6 -2.56 21.30 50.42
C LEU A 6 -3.10 20.17 49.50
N PRO A 7 -4.42 19.88 49.42
CA PRO A 7 -4.90 18.73 48.65
C PRO A 7 -4.87 18.93 47.13
N VAL A 8 -4.70 20.17 46.65
CA VAL A 8 -4.61 20.49 45.21
C VAL A 8 -3.16 20.47 44.71
N VAL A 9 -2.20 20.77 45.59
CA VAL A 9 -0.77 20.82 45.21
C VAL A 9 -0.19 19.41 45.01
N LEU A 10 -0.65 18.42 45.79
CA LEU A 10 -0.15 17.04 45.71
C LEU A 10 -0.42 16.34 44.36
N PRO A 11 -1.65 16.34 43.79
CA PRO A 11 -1.88 15.70 42.49
C PRO A 11 -1.20 16.45 41.34
N LEU A 12 -1.06 17.78 41.44
CA LEU A 12 -0.38 18.59 40.43
C LEU A 12 1.14 18.30 40.41
N ALA A 13 1.75 18.14 41.57
CA ALA A 13 3.16 17.74 41.69
C ALA A 13 3.38 16.31 41.16
N LEU A 14 2.46 15.38 41.45
CA LEU A 14 2.55 14.01 40.95
C LEU A 14 2.42 13.97 39.42
N ALA A 15 1.46 14.67 38.83
CA ALA A 15 1.31 14.76 37.36
C ALA A 15 2.55 15.36 36.67
N ALA A 16 3.23 16.32 37.30
CA ALA A 16 4.45 16.91 36.77
C ALA A 16 5.62 15.92 36.71
N THR A 17 5.66 14.90 37.58
CA THR A 17 6.72 13.87 37.55
C THR A 17 6.55 12.83 36.45
N LEU A 18 5.35 12.68 35.86
CA LEU A 18 5.13 11.80 34.70
C LEU A 18 5.48 12.48 33.36
N ALA A 19 5.67 13.80 33.33
CA ALA A 19 6.13 14.53 32.16
C ALA A 19 7.66 14.45 32.01
N GLY A 20 8.20 13.23 31.96
CA GLY A 20 9.57 13.00 31.56
C GLY A 20 9.68 13.06 30.03
N CYS A 21 9.84 14.26 29.46
CA CYS A 21 10.31 14.35 28.08
C CYS A 21 11.72 13.76 28.03
N VAL A 22 11.88 12.61 27.35
CA VAL A 22 13.21 12.12 27.02
C VAL A 22 13.78 13.07 25.99
N GLU A 23 14.61 14.01 26.44
CA GLU A 23 15.46 14.79 25.57
C GLU A 23 16.37 13.76 24.89
N ARG A 24 16.15 13.49 23.61
CA ARG A 24 17.06 12.69 22.78
C ARG A 24 18.33 13.53 22.58
N GLY A 25 19.10 13.66 23.66
CA GLY A 25 20.26 14.53 23.74
C GLY A 25 21.20 14.25 22.57
N GLY A 26 21.47 15.29 21.77
CA GLY A 26 22.50 15.27 20.74
C GLY A 26 22.46 14.13 19.73
N TRP A 27 21.34 13.39 19.59
CA TRP A 27 21.24 12.31 18.61
C TRP A 27 21.31 12.91 17.21
N LYS A 28 22.52 12.90 16.66
CA LYS A 28 22.77 13.19 15.26
C LYS A 28 22.55 11.89 14.52
N SER A 29 21.63 11.88 13.55
CA SER A 29 21.55 10.79 12.58
C SER A 29 22.96 10.51 12.07
N ALA A 30 23.37 9.23 12.06
CA ALA A 30 24.64 8.85 11.48
C ALA A 30 24.79 9.52 10.11
N PRO A 31 25.95 10.14 9.82
CA PRO A 31 26.16 10.81 8.54
C PRO A 31 25.86 9.81 7.43
N ARG A 32 25.07 10.24 6.43
CA ARG A 32 24.72 9.41 5.29
C ARG A 32 26.03 8.99 4.61
N LEU A 33 26.38 7.72 4.72
CA LEU A 33 27.50 7.15 4.01
C LEU A 33 27.10 7.04 2.54
N GLU A 34 27.83 7.75 1.68
CA GLU A 34 27.66 7.59 0.24
C GLU A 34 28.09 6.17 -0.15
N PRO A 35 27.28 5.40 -0.88
CA PRO A 35 27.64 4.02 -1.22
C PRO A 35 29.00 3.89 -1.94
N ARG A 36 29.45 4.96 -2.61
CA ARG A 36 30.76 5.04 -3.26
C ARG A 36 31.93 5.24 -2.31
N SER A 37 31.72 5.75 -1.09
CA SER A 37 32.77 5.87 -0.08
C SER A 37 33.00 4.56 0.68
N LEU A 38 32.11 3.58 0.51
CA LEU A 38 32.29 2.22 1.02
C LEU A 38 33.26 1.47 0.11
N THR A 39 34.33 0.92 0.68
CA THR A 39 35.27 0.01 0.00
C THR A 39 34.67 -1.36 -0.28
N ALA A 40 33.35 -1.53 -0.17
CA ALA A 40 32.63 -2.76 -0.51
C ALA A 40 32.95 -3.21 -1.95
N SER A 41 33.05 -2.28 -2.89
CA SER A 41 33.43 -2.57 -4.28
C SER A 41 34.84 -3.16 -4.40
N GLN A 42 35.77 -2.75 -3.54
CA GLN A 42 37.14 -3.30 -3.51
C GLN A 42 37.17 -4.65 -2.79
N ALA A 43 36.43 -4.81 -1.68
CA ALA A 43 36.29 -6.08 -0.97
C ALA A 43 35.65 -7.18 -1.84
N LEU A 44 34.71 -6.79 -2.71
CA LEU A 44 33.99 -7.69 -3.62
C LEU A 44 34.67 -7.84 -4.99
N ALA A 45 35.73 -7.08 -5.30
CA ALA A 45 36.35 -7.04 -6.63
C ALA A 45 36.91 -8.40 -7.11
N GLY A 46 37.24 -9.30 -6.17
CA GLY A 46 37.68 -10.68 -6.46
C GLY A 46 36.65 -11.76 -6.14
N ALA A 47 35.44 -11.38 -5.73
CA ALA A 47 34.40 -12.34 -5.38
C ALA A 47 33.95 -13.08 -6.64
N LYS A 48 34.24 -14.39 -6.71
CA LYS A 48 33.65 -15.27 -7.72
C LYS A 48 32.20 -15.53 -7.33
N ILE A 49 31.28 -14.74 -7.87
CA ILE A 49 29.86 -14.99 -7.72
C ILE A 49 29.50 -16.10 -8.71
N ASP A 50 29.38 -17.31 -8.18
CA ASP A 50 28.87 -18.44 -8.95
C ASP A 50 27.34 -18.35 -8.95
N ALA A 51 26.72 -18.22 -10.12
CA ALA A 51 25.27 -18.12 -10.23
C ALA A 51 24.58 -19.39 -9.69
N ALA A 52 25.27 -20.53 -9.70
CA ALA A 52 24.82 -21.78 -9.10
C ALA A 52 24.92 -21.80 -7.57
N ALA A 53 25.71 -20.90 -6.97
CA ALA A 53 25.86 -20.75 -5.52
C ALA A 53 24.91 -19.68 -4.93
N TRP A 54 23.89 -19.26 -5.68
CA TRP A 54 22.86 -18.39 -5.13
C TRP A 54 22.22 -19.05 -3.91
N PRO A 55 22.02 -18.33 -2.79
CA PRO A 55 21.48 -18.94 -1.58
C PRO A 55 20.09 -19.52 -1.85
N ALA A 56 19.87 -20.74 -1.38
CA ALA A 56 18.55 -21.37 -1.45
C ALA A 56 17.51 -20.52 -0.71
N GLU A 57 16.23 -20.73 -1.01
CA GLU A 57 15.17 -20.20 -0.16
C GLU A 57 15.40 -20.60 1.30
N GLY A 58 15.27 -19.65 2.22
CA GLY A 58 15.53 -19.92 3.62
C GLY A 58 17.00 -20.03 4.00
N TRP A 59 17.94 -19.53 3.19
CA TRP A 59 19.39 -19.59 3.47
C TRP A 59 19.78 -19.13 4.88
N TRP A 60 19.01 -18.21 5.48
CA TRP A 60 19.25 -17.68 6.83
C TRP A 60 19.14 -18.76 7.91
N ARG A 61 18.38 -19.85 7.67
CA ARG A 61 18.27 -20.99 8.59
C ARG A 61 19.61 -21.69 8.81
N GLY A 62 20.52 -21.61 7.82
CA GLY A 62 21.88 -22.14 7.94
C GLY A 62 22.73 -21.44 9.01
N LEU A 63 22.29 -20.28 9.52
CA LEU A 63 22.95 -19.55 10.60
C LEU A 63 22.67 -20.18 11.98
N GLY A 64 21.64 -21.03 12.10
CA GLY A 64 21.32 -21.74 13.35
C GLY A 64 20.74 -20.84 14.44
N ASP A 65 20.04 -19.76 14.07
CA ASP A 65 19.39 -18.83 14.99
C ASP A 65 17.86 -18.98 14.90
N PRO A 66 17.22 -19.66 15.88
CA PRO A 66 15.77 -19.84 15.90
C PRO A 66 14.97 -18.53 16.05
N GLN A 67 15.58 -17.50 16.65
CA GLN A 67 14.93 -16.19 16.78
C GLN A 67 14.89 -15.50 15.41
N LEU A 68 15.98 -15.57 14.65
CA LEU A 68 16.02 -15.04 13.29
C LEU A 68 14.99 -15.75 12.39
N ASP A 69 14.92 -17.08 12.47
CA ASP A 69 13.95 -17.86 11.70
C ASP A 69 12.51 -17.41 11.97
N ALA A 70 12.15 -17.24 13.24
CA ALA A 70 10.83 -16.77 13.63
C ALA A 70 10.53 -15.35 13.12
N LEU A 71 11.50 -14.43 13.20
CA LEU A 71 11.33 -13.06 12.72
C LEU A 71 11.12 -13.00 11.20
N VAL A 72 11.85 -13.81 10.44
CA VAL A 72 11.67 -13.86 8.98
C VAL A 72 10.33 -14.49 8.63
N ASP A 73 9.93 -15.57 9.29
CA ASP A 73 8.64 -16.22 9.03
C ASP A 73 7.46 -15.28 9.36
N GLU A 74 7.53 -14.53 10.47
CA GLU A 74 6.54 -13.49 10.82
C GLU A 74 6.49 -12.37 9.77
N ALA A 75 7.67 -11.87 9.35
CA ALA A 75 7.76 -10.83 8.35
C ALA A 75 7.18 -11.29 7.00
N LEU A 76 7.43 -12.52 6.58
CA LEU A 76 6.89 -13.05 5.32
C LEU A 76 5.38 -13.29 5.38
N ALA A 77 4.86 -13.75 6.52
CA ALA A 77 3.44 -14.07 6.68
C ALA A 77 2.55 -12.82 6.72
N GLY A 78 3.04 -11.72 7.30
CA GLY A 78 2.23 -10.53 7.57
C GLY A 78 2.74 -9.22 6.97
N SER A 79 3.52 -9.27 5.88
CA SER A 79 4.13 -8.05 5.30
C SER A 79 3.16 -7.25 4.41
N PRO A 80 2.77 -6.02 4.82
CA PRO A 80 1.92 -5.16 3.99
C PRO A 80 2.63 -4.73 2.69
N SER A 81 3.96 -4.66 2.69
CA SER A 81 4.70 -4.30 1.48
C SER A 81 4.67 -5.42 0.43
N LEU A 82 4.66 -6.69 0.86
CA LEU A 82 4.44 -7.84 -0.03
C LEU A 82 3.01 -7.87 -0.58
N GLU A 83 2.00 -7.54 0.23
CA GLU A 83 0.63 -7.42 -0.24
C GLU A 83 0.48 -6.34 -1.34
N VAL A 84 1.11 -5.18 -1.15
CA VAL A 84 1.16 -4.12 -2.17
C VAL A 84 1.89 -4.60 -3.43
N ALA A 85 3.00 -5.32 -3.30
CA ALA A 85 3.71 -5.89 -4.44
C ALA A 85 2.83 -6.90 -5.21
N GLN A 86 2.08 -7.74 -4.50
CA GLN A 86 1.19 -8.72 -5.11
C GLN A 86 -0.02 -8.06 -5.79
N ALA A 87 -0.53 -6.95 -5.24
CA ALA A 87 -1.55 -6.15 -5.90
C ALA A 87 -1.05 -5.55 -7.22
N ARG A 88 0.18 -5.03 -7.24
CA ARG A 88 0.81 -4.51 -8.46
C ARG A 88 1.02 -5.60 -9.52
N LEU A 89 1.41 -6.80 -9.08
CA LEU A 89 1.54 -7.95 -9.98
C LEU A 89 0.19 -8.33 -10.63
N ARG A 90 -0.89 -8.39 -9.84
CA ARG A 90 -2.24 -8.66 -10.35
C ARG A 90 -2.71 -7.60 -11.36
N ALA A 91 -2.42 -6.33 -11.10
CA ALA A 91 -2.74 -5.26 -12.04
C ALA A 91 -2.00 -5.45 -13.38
N ALA A 92 -0.69 -5.70 -13.34
CA ALA A 92 0.12 -5.94 -14.53
C ALA A 92 -0.34 -7.19 -15.32
N GLN A 93 -0.79 -8.24 -14.62
CA GLN A 93 -1.39 -9.40 -15.26
C GLN A 93 -2.70 -9.06 -15.98
N GLY A 94 -3.56 -8.24 -15.37
CA GLY A 94 -4.77 -7.72 -16.02
C GLY A 94 -4.46 -6.94 -17.28
N ASP A 95 -3.45 -6.07 -17.25
CA ASP A 95 -3.00 -5.31 -18.42
C ASP A 95 -2.47 -6.24 -19.53
N ALA A 96 -1.70 -7.28 -19.16
CA ALA A 96 -1.21 -8.27 -20.11
C ALA A 96 -2.35 -9.07 -20.77
N ILE A 97 -3.38 -9.43 -20.00
CA ILE A 97 -4.58 -10.10 -20.51
C ILE A 97 -5.33 -9.19 -21.48
N ALA A 98 -5.55 -7.92 -21.12
CA ALA A 98 -6.21 -6.95 -22.00
C ALA A 98 -5.44 -6.73 -23.32
N ALA A 99 -4.12 -6.59 -23.23
CA ALA A 99 -3.26 -6.50 -24.41
C ALA A 99 -3.31 -7.76 -25.29
N GLY A 100 -3.43 -8.94 -24.67
CA GLY A 100 -3.62 -10.22 -25.37
C GLY A 100 -4.98 -10.35 -26.05
N ALA A 101 -6.06 -9.88 -25.41
CA ALA A 101 -7.42 -9.95 -25.93
C ALA A 101 -7.58 -9.22 -27.28
N ALA A 102 -6.82 -8.15 -27.52
CA ALA A 102 -6.79 -7.43 -28.79
C ALA A 102 -6.35 -8.30 -29.99
N ARG A 103 -5.75 -9.47 -29.75
CA ARG A 103 -5.31 -10.42 -30.79
C ARG A 103 -6.30 -11.56 -31.02
N LEU A 104 -7.40 -11.59 -30.28
CA LEU A 104 -8.44 -12.62 -30.37
C LEU A 104 -9.68 -12.06 -31.09
N PRO A 105 -10.49 -12.92 -31.73
CA PRO A 105 -11.81 -12.52 -32.19
C PRO A 105 -12.67 -12.02 -31.03
N ALA A 106 -13.33 -10.88 -31.21
CA ALA A 106 -14.25 -10.31 -30.24
C ALA A 106 -15.66 -10.24 -30.82
N GLY A 107 -16.67 -10.39 -29.96
CA GLY A 107 -18.08 -10.21 -30.31
C GLY A 107 -18.81 -9.53 -29.16
N ALA A 108 -19.69 -8.59 -29.50
CA ALA A 108 -20.60 -7.93 -28.56
C ALA A 108 -22.03 -8.11 -29.06
N LEU A 109 -22.98 -8.19 -28.14
CA LEU A 109 -24.41 -8.27 -28.42
C LEU A 109 -25.11 -7.24 -27.55
N ASP A 110 -25.74 -6.28 -28.20
CA ASP A 110 -26.44 -5.17 -27.55
C ASP A 110 -27.90 -5.14 -28.01
N ALA A 111 -28.81 -4.85 -27.08
CA ALA A 111 -30.23 -4.66 -27.35
C ALA A 111 -30.75 -3.55 -26.43
N GLU A 112 -31.38 -2.54 -27.00
CA GLU A 112 -31.89 -1.37 -26.28
C GLU A 112 -33.33 -1.10 -26.70
N THR A 113 -34.16 -0.64 -25.76
CA THR A 113 -35.48 -0.08 -26.05
C THR A 113 -35.73 1.11 -25.13
N THR A 114 -36.13 2.22 -25.72
CA THR A 114 -36.37 3.51 -25.10
C THR A 114 -37.82 3.88 -25.28
N ARG A 115 -38.53 4.09 -24.16
CA ARG A 115 -39.87 4.67 -24.13
C ARG A 115 -39.81 6.08 -23.56
N GLN A 116 -40.29 7.06 -24.33
CA GLN A 116 -40.35 8.46 -23.93
C GLN A 116 -41.79 8.97 -23.96
N ARG A 117 -42.14 9.84 -23.01
CA ARG A 117 -43.40 10.58 -23.02
C ARG A 117 -43.12 12.02 -23.45
N TYR A 118 -43.79 12.48 -24.50
CA TYR A 118 -43.72 13.87 -24.89
C TYR A 118 -44.60 14.73 -23.96
N PRO A 119 -44.12 15.90 -23.50
CA PRO A 119 -44.93 16.80 -22.70
C PRO A 119 -46.14 17.30 -23.50
N GLU A 120 -47.29 17.39 -22.83
CA GLU A 120 -48.55 17.85 -23.42
C GLU A 120 -48.51 19.32 -23.84
N HIS A 121 -47.77 20.12 -23.07
CA HIS A 121 -47.54 21.54 -23.32
C HIS A 121 -46.04 21.73 -23.52
N GLY A 122 -45.62 21.88 -24.78
CA GLY A 122 -44.21 21.96 -25.10
C GLY A 122 -43.94 22.14 -26.57
N LEU A 123 -42.68 21.88 -26.96
CA LEU A 123 -42.15 22.11 -28.30
C LEU A 123 -42.78 21.20 -29.39
N PHE A 124 -43.35 20.05 -29.01
CA PHE A 124 -43.87 19.07 -29.96
C PHE A 124 -45.37 19.30 -30.23
N PRO A 125 -45.80 19.45 -31.50
CA PRO A 125 -47.21 19.64 -31.84
C PRO A 125 -48.01 18.32 -31.78
N PRO A 126 -49.35 18.37 -31.67
CA PRO A 126 -50.22 17.21 -31.88
C PRO A 126 -49.97 16.56 -33.25
N PRO A 127 -50.02 15.22 -33.38
CA PRO A 127 -50.53 14.20 -32.44
C PRO A 127 -49.51 13.66 -31.42
N TYR A 128 -48.28 14.18 -31.40
CA TYR A 128 -47.21 13.65 -30.54
C TYR A 128 -47.25 14.20 -29.10
N ALA A 129 -47.79 15.41 -28.90
CA ALA A 129 -47.94 16.00 -27.56
C ALA A 129 -48.72 15.09 -26.60
N GLY A 130 -48.14 14.78 -25.44
CA GLY A 130 -48.75 13.88 -24.44
C GLY A 130 -48.64 12.38 -24.74
N SER A 131 -48.15 12.00 -25.92
CA SER A 131 -48.03 10.60 -26.33
C SER A 131 -46.80 9.92 -25.74
N TYR A 132 -46.87 8.59 -25.61
CA TYR A 132 -45.70 7.75 -25.39
C TYR A 132 -45.20 7.20 -26.72
N VAL A 133 -43.93 7.37 -27.01
CA VAL A 133 -43.26 6.76 -28.16
C VAL A 133 -42.20 5.80 -27.65
N THR A 134 -42.16 4.61 -28.23
CA THR A 134 -41.13 3.58 -27.97
C THR A 134 -40.36 3.43 -29.26
N ASP A 135 -39.04 3.49 -29.21
CA ASP A 135 -38.23 3.08 -30.35
C ASP A 135 -38.33 1.54 -30.54
N ALA A 136 -38.02 1.09 -31.75
CA ALA A 136 -38.17 -0.31 -32.15
C ALA A 136 -36.89 -1.09 -31.91
#